data_AF-C3Z3X7-F1
#
_entry.id   AF-C3Z3X7-F1
#
_cell.length_a   1.000
_cell.length_b   1.000
_cell.length_c   1.000
_cell.angle_alpha   90.00
_cell.angle_beta   90.00
_cell.angle_gamma   90.00
#
_symmetry.space_group_name_H-M   'P 1'
#
loop_
_entity.id
_entity.type
_entity.pdbx_description
1 polymer ?
#
loop_
_entity_poly.entity_id
_entity_poly.type
_entity_poly.pdbx_seq_one_letter_code
_entity_poly.pdbx_strand_id
1 'polypeptide(L)'
;LYLNINNLTKIHPDSFSNLRKLRTLDLGSNQISNIDSDMFSNIPTMRKLDFNYNQVTCIQLGTFSNLPQLYKLDIAHNQITNISPGAFSSLPQLQRLDLRFNHITNISPGAFSDLHQLLRLDLSSNHITEIQPGTFSNLPSLQTLSLRCNQMTTIQPGTFQNLPKHDILSLRDNPWQCDCRMVAFRKWMTMSPLFKNQIICEEPSKFRGQNLKDIELGNLICEKPKIVDFQRGRAMLGRKALHLICKASGIPTPDISVTLPSGQNATVESYGRVTVNKNGSIIVRDLTENDSGSYVCIAANHVGSSFATLSVEI
;
A
#
# COMPACT_ATOMS: atom_id res chain seq x y z
N LEU A 1 -14.59 24.93 17.06
CA LEU A 1 -13.64 24.85 18.17
C LEU A 1 -12.34 24.36 17.58
N TYR A 2 -11.29 25.17 17.72
CA TYR A 2 -9.97 24.89 17.18
C TYR A 2 -9.03 24.64 18.35
N LEU A 3 -8.58 23.40 18.47
CA LEU A 3 -7.61 22.93 19.47
C LEU A 3 -6.38 22.33 18.76
N ASN A 4 -6.19 22.69 17.50
CA ASN A 4 -5.06 22.25 16.70
C ASN A 4 -3.75 22.88 17.16
N ILE A 5 -2.63 22.22 16.87
CA ILE A 5 -1.27 22.67 17.22
C ILE A 5 -1.14 22.78 18.75
N ASN A 6 -1.40 21.66 19.42
CA ASN A 6 -1.25 21.52 20.87
C ASN A 6 -0.52 20.20 21.18
N ASN A 7 -0.45 19.87 22.47
CA ASN A 7 0.19 18.65 22.96
C ASN A 7 -0.83 17.67 23.54
N LEU A 8 -2.06 17.65 23.01
CA LEU A 8 -3.14 16.81 23.52
C LEU A 8 -2.85 15.35 23.19
N THR A 9 -2.87 14.48 24.21
CA THR A 9 -2.72 13.03 24.05
C THR A 9 -4.06 12.29 24.15
N LYS A 10 -5.02 12.87 24.88
CA LYS A 10 -6.36 12.36 25.10
C LYS A 10 -7.33 13.52 25.30
N ILE A 11 -8.62 13.23 25.14
CA ILE A 11 -9.71 14.18 25.39
C ILE A 11 -10.76 13.46 26.23
N HIS A 12 -11.09 14.03 27.38
CA HIS A 12 -12.16 13.50 28.22
C HIS A 12 -13.52 13.87 27.61
N PRO A 13 -14.51 12.96 27.52
CA PRO A 13 -15.84 13.23 26.95
C PRO A 13 -16.52 14.50 27.50
N ASP A 14 -16.37 14.75 28.80
CA ASP A 14 -16.98 15.91 29.48
C ASP A 14 -16.36 17.25 29.12
N SER A 15 -15.19 17.27 28.47
CA SER A 15 -14.53 18.49 27.99
C SER A 15 -15.44 19.30 27.04
N PHE A 16 -16.43 18.64 26.44
CA PHE A 16 -17.37 19.25 25.50
C PHE A 16 -18.82 19.29 25.99
N SER A 17 -19.09 18.97 27.26
CA SER A 17 -20.44 18.86 27.87
C SER A 17 -21.37 20.06 27.58
N ASN A 18 -20.81 21.27 27.54
CA ASN A 18 -21.54 22.52 27.30
C ASN A 18 -21.57 22.97 25.83
N LEU A 19 -20.92 22.24 24.93
CA LEU A 19 -20.75 22.60 23.51
C LEU A 19 -21.73 21.86 22.60
N ARG A 20 -22.96 21.61 23.05
CA ARG A 20 -23.96 20.78 22.33
C ARG A 20 -24.36 21.27 20.93
N LYS A 21 -24.01 22.51 20.57
CA LYS A 21 -24.24 23.10 19.23
C LYS A 21 -22.99 23.06 18.34
N LEU A 22 -21.90 22.46 18.81
CA LEU A 22 -20.64 22.41 18.10
C LEU A 22 -20.79 21.65 16.77
N ARG A 23 -20.33 22.27 15.69
CA ARG A 23 -20.39 21.72 14.33
C ARG A 23 -19.01 21.41 13.75
N THR A 24 -17.97 22.03 14.28
CA THR A 24 -16.60 21.87 13.77
C THR A 24 -15.67 21.80 14.96
N LEU A 25 -14.92 20.70 15.01
CA LEU A 25 -13.86 20.46 15.98
C LEU A 25 -12.60 20.14 15.18
N ASP A 26 -11.56 20.92 15.44
CA ASP A 26 -10.24 20.74 14.86
C ASP A 26 -9.27 20.34 15.97
N LEU A 27 -8.77 19.11 15.89
CA LEU A 27 -7.78 18.50 16.78
C LEU A 27 -6.48 18.20 16.04
N GLY A 28 -6.28 18.82 14.89
CA GLY A 28 -5.12 18.60 14.05
C GLY A 28 -3.79 18.91 14.76
N SER A 29 -2.70 18.24 14.38
CA SER A 29 -1.37 18.51 14.94
C SER A 29 -1.33 18.40 16.48
N ASN A 30 -1.67 17.21 16.99
CA ASN A 30 -1.62 16.84 18.40
C ASN A 30 -0.90 15.48 18.57
N GLN A 31 -1.01 14.84 19.74
CA GLN A 31 -0.38 13.55 20.06
C GLN A 31 -1.42 12.47 20.38
N ILE A 32 -2.60 12.55 19.78
CA ILE A 32 -3.71 11.63 20.07
C ILE A 32 -3.44 10.31 19.36
N SER A 33 -3.35 9.22 20.12
CA SER A 33 -3.10 7.87 19.59
C SER A 33 -4.34 7.00 19.48
N ASN A 34 -5.39 7.29 20.27
CA ASN A 34 -6.62 6.52 20.34
C ASN A 34 -7.84 7.45 20.28
N ILE A 35 -8.87 7.01 19.58
CA ILE A 35 -10.17 7.69 19.53
C ILE A 35 -11.18 6.77 20.20
N ASP A 36 -11.53 7.07 21.44
CA ASP A 36 -12.55 6.32 22.18
C ASP A 36 -13.96 6.72 21.70
N SER A 37 -14.90 5.77 21.68
CA SER A 37 -16.23 5.99 21.11
C SER A 37 -17.05 7.04 21.86
N ASP A 38 -16.83 7.19 23.16
CA ASP A 38 -17.51 8.14 24.05
C ASP A 38 -16.92 9.56 24.00
N MET A 39 -15.73 9.75 23.42
CA MET A 39 -15.01 11.03 23.31
C MET A 39 -15.89 12.15 22.76
N PHE A 40 -16.87 11.82 21.91
CA PHE A 40 -17.76 12.78 21.25
C PHE A 40 -19.23 12.68 21.68
N SER A 41 -19.54 11.91 22.73
CA SER A 41 -20.91 11.68 23.23
C SER A 41 -21.69 12.98 23.50
N ASN A 42 -21.00 14.05 23.92
CA ASN A 42 -21.60 15.34 24.26
C ASN A 42 -21.78 16.30 23.07
N ILE A 43 -21.34 15.94 21.86
CA ILE A 43 -21.37 16.81 20.67
C ILE A 43 -22.00 16.14 19.43
N PRO A 44 -23.25 15.65 19.51
CA PRO A 44 -23.88 14.88 18.43
C PRO A 44 -24.17 15.69 17.16
N THR A 45 -24.15 17.03 17.22
CA THR A 45 -24.42 17.93 16.07
C THR A 45 -23.21 18.18 15.17
N MET A 46 -22.10 17.50 15.45
CA MET A 46 -20.84 17.65 14.76
C MET A 46 -20.95 17.36 13.27
N ARG A 47 -20.34 18.22 12.46
CA ARG A 47 -20.38 18.16 11.00
C ARG A 47 -19.00 17.97 10.38
N LYS A 48 -17.97 18.58 10.96
CA LYS A 48 -16.57 18.46 10.52
C LYS A 48 -15.69 18.11 11.69
N LEU A 49 -14.89 17.08 11.52
CA LEU A 49 -13.94 16.62 12.53
C LEU A 49 -12.57 16.47 11.87
N ASP A 50 -11.58 17.13 12.43
CA ASP A 50 -10.19 17.07 11.97
C ASP A 50 -9.31 16.43 13.04
N PHE A 51 -8.64 15.35 12.67
CA PHE A 51 -7.67 14.57 13.43
C PHE A 51 -6.34 14.47 12.70
N ASN A 52 -6.08 15.32 11.72
CA ASN A 52 -4.87 15.22 10.93
C ASN A 52 -3.60 15.41 11.79
N TYR A 53 -2.46 14.88 11.36
CA TYR A 53 -1.18 15.02 12.08
C TYR A 53 -1.28 14.59 13.55
N ASN A 54 -1.73 13.36 13.79
CA ASN A 54 -1.81 12.73 15.11
C ASN A 54 -1.11 11.35 15.05
N GLN A 55 -1.35 10.48 16.03
CA GLN A 55 -0.68 9.18 16.17
C GLN A 55 -1.67 8.01 16.15
N VAL A 56 -2.83 8.18 15.49
CA VAL A 56 -3.89 7.16 15.46
C VAL A 56 -3.43 5.95 14.68
N THR A 57 -3.52 4.76 15.28
CA THR A 57 -3.01 3.51 14.68
C THR A 57 -4.10 2.61 14.08
N CYS A 58 -5.35 2.76 14.54
CA CYS A 58 -6.48 1.98 14.04
C CYS A 58 -7.81 2.74 14.20
N ILE A 59 -8.82 2.31 13.43
CA ILE A 59 -10.21 2.76 13.57
C ILE A 59 -11.07 1.52 13.78
N GLN A 60 -11.62 1.38 14.98
CA GLN A 60 -12.48 0.24 15.33
C GLN A 60 -13.94 0.53 14.98
N LEU A 61 -14.73 -0.54 14.84
CA LEU A 61 -16.18 -0.43 14.68
C LEU A 61 -16.78 0.37 15.83
N GLY A 62 -17.61 1.37 15.51
CA GLY A 62 -18.29 2.20 16.52
C GLY A 62 -17.46 3.37 17.07
N THR A 63 -16.20 3.55 16.66
CA THR A 63 -15.36 4.71 17.02
C THR A 63 -16.09 6.04 16.83
N PHE A 64 -16.90 6.17 15.77
CA PHE A 64 -17.64 7.39 15.45
C PHE A 64 -19.17 7.27 15.65
N SER A 65 -19.62 6.31 16.47
CA SER A 65 -21.05 6.05 16.74
C SER A 65 -21.84 7.28 17.24
N ASN A 66 -21.19 8.18 17.97
CA ASN A 66 -21.80 9.40 18.50
C ASN A 66 -21.84 10.58 17.50
N LEU A 67 -21.45 10.36 16.25
CA LEU A 67 -21.30 11.42 15.22
C LEU A 67 -22.17 11.18 13.97
N PRO A 68 -23.49 10.96 14.08
CA PRO A 68 -24.34 10.58 12.94
C PRO A 68 -24.51 11.68 11.87
N GLN A 69 -24.20 12.94 12.21
CA GLN A 69 -24.32 14.11 11.33
C GLN A 69 -23.00 14.51 10.64
N LEU A 70 -21.93 13.73 10.85
CA LEU A 70 -20.61 14.06 10.34
C LEU A 70 -20.60 13.92 8.82
N TYR A 71 -20.20 14.99 8.13
CA TYR A 71 -20.12 15.02 6.67
C TYR A 71 -18.67 15.14 6.16
N LYS A 72 -17.74 15.66 6.97
CA LYS A 72 -16.29 15.68 6.71
C LYS A 72 -15.53 15.06 7.87
N LEU A 73 -14.72 14.05 7.58
CA LEU A 73 -13.73 13.47 8.47
C LEU A 73 -12.35 13.58 7.83
N ASP A 74 -11.42 14.21 8.54
CA ASP A 74 -10.02 14.32 8.14
C ASP A 74 -9.17 13.58 9.17
N ILE A 75 -8.52 12.48 8.77
CA ILE A 75 -7.62 11.69 9.62
C ILE A 75 -6.29 11.41 8.89
N ALA A 76 -5.93 12.34 8.01
CA ALA A 76 -4.67 12.32 7.27
C ALA A 76 -3.45 12.40 8.20
N HIS A 77 -2.26 11.99 7.73
CA HIS A 77 -1.03 12.09 8.52
C HIS A 77 -1.15 11.44 9.91
N ASN A 78 -1.60 10.20 9.94
CA ASN A 78 -1.67 9.34 11.12
C ASN A 78 -0.90 8.04 10.86
N GLN A 79 -1.04 7.04 11.72
CA GLN A 79 -0.31 5.77 11.65
C GLN A 79 -1.24 4.58 11.36
N ILE A 80 -2.36 4.81 10.68
CA ILE A 80 -3.36 3.78 10.44
C ILE A 80 -2.80 2.73 9.48
N THR A 81 -2.83 1.46 9.86
CA THR A 81 -2.27 0.35 9.05
C THR A 81 -3.32 -0.44 8.30
N ASN A 82 -4.55 -0.53 8.83
CA ASN A 82 -5.62 -1.33 8.28
C ASN A 82 -6.97 -0.62 8.47
N ILE A 83 -7.90 -0.87 7.54
CA ILE A 83 -9.30 -0.43 7.67
C ILE A 83 -10.20 -1.66 7.73
N SER A 84 -10.79 -1.90 8.90
CA SER A 84 -11.70 -3.02 9.14
C SER A 84 -13.05 -2.83 8.43
N PRO A 85 -13.78 -3.92 8.12
CA PRO A 85 -15.15 -3.83 7.60
C PRO A 85 -16.04 -3.00 8.52
N GLY A 86 -16.83 -2.09 7.94
CA GLY A 86 -17.75 -1.25 8.71
C GLY A 86 -17.08 -0.24 9.66
N ALA A 87 -15.77 0.03 9.57
CA ALA A 87 -15.08 1.02 10.40
C ALA A 87 -15.76 2.41 10.39
N PHE A 88 -16.43 2.75 9.29
CA PHE A 88 -17.17 3.99 9.10
C PHE A 88 -18.69 3.82 9.00
N SER A 89 -19.23 2.65 9.38
CA SER A 89 -20.67 2.31 9.28
C SER A 89 -21.59 3.26 10.06
N SER A 90 -21.06 3.90 11.10
CA SER A 90 -21.76 4.90 11.92
C SER A 90 -21.86 6.29 11.29
N LEU A 91 -21.34 6.49 10.07
CA LEU A 91 -21.25 7.80 9.42
C LEU A 91 -22.07 7.88 8.12
N PRO A 92 -23.41 7.74 8.16
CA PRO A 92 -24.25 7.66 6.96
C PRO A 92 -24.31 8.97 6.15
N GLN A 93 -23.95 10.11 6.76
CA GLN A 93 -23.93 11.43 6.12
C GLN A 93 -22.54 11.82 5.59
N LEU A 94 -21.55 10.92 5.68
CA LEU A 94 -20.17 11.25 5.33
C LEU A 94 -20.05 11.48 3.82
N GLN A 95 -19.53 12.65 3.45
CA GLN A 95 -19.32 13.05 2.05
C GLN A 95 -17.83 13.15 1.71
N ARG A 96 -16.98 13.41 2.71
CA ARG A 96 -15.52 13.59 2.51
C ARG A 96 -14.76 12.84 3.58
N LEU A 97 -13.95 11.89 3.15
CA LEU A 97 -13.06 11.10 3.99
C LEU A 97 -11.63 11.26 3.47
N ASP A 98 -10.76 11.80 4.33
CA ASP A 98 -9.34 11.98 4.04
C ASP A 98 -8.50 11.05 4.93
N LEU A 99 -7.81 10.10 4.28
CA LEU A 99 -6.97 9.06 4.89
C LEU A 99 -5.54 9.12 4.32
N ARG A 100 -5.16 10.22 3.65
CA ARG A 100 -3.84 10.34 3.03
C ARG A 100 -2.71 10.28 4.06
N PHE A 101 -1.50 9.92 3.63
CA PHE A 101 -0.31 9.90 4.50
C PHE A 101 -0.54 9.07 5.78
N ASN A 102 -1.08 7.87 5.62
CA ASN A 102 -1.14 6.84 6.67
C ASN A 102 -0.23 5.66 6.26
N HIS A 103 -0.31 4.55 6.99
CA HIS A 103 0.44 3.33 6.71
C HIS A 103 -0.45 2.20 6.18
N ILE A 104 -1.56 2.54 5.52
CA ILE A 104 -2.58 1.57 5.13
C ILE A 104 -1.99 0.61 4.10
N THR A 105 -1.94 -0.68 4.41
CA THR A 105 -1.51 -1.74 3.48
C THR A 105 -2.69 -2.47 2.88
N ASN A 106 -3.71 -2.75 3.70
CA ASN A 106 -4.88 -3.52 3.32
C ASN A 106 -6.18 -2.74 3.59
N ILE A 107 -7.11 -2.84 2.64
CA ILE A 107 -8.49 -2.38 2.78
C ILE A 107 -9.40 -3.59 2.65
N SER A 108 -10.09 -3.93 3.73
CA SER A 108 -11.02 -5.07 3.70
C SER A 108 -12.24 -4.76 2.80
N PRO A 109 -12.78 -5.77 2.08
CA PRO A 109 -14.09 -5.63 1.44
C PRO A 109 -15.14 -5.16 2.45
N GLY A 110 -15.97 -4.20 2.07
CA GLY A 110 -16.97 -3.62 2.98
C GLY A 110 -16.42 -2.59 3.99
N ALA A 111 -15.15 -2.20 3.89
CA ALA A 111 -14.61 -1.08 4.70
C ALA A 111 -15.41 0.22 4.51
N PHE A 112 -15.97 0.43 3.32
CA PHE A 112 -16.70 1.65 2.93
C PHE A 112 -18.16 1.40 2.54
N SER A 113 -18.71 0.19 2.72
CA SER A 113 -20.00 -0.22 2.13
C SER A 113 -21.20 0.63 2.55
N ASP A 114 -21.15 1.24 3.74
CA ASP A 114 -22.25 2.03 4.28
C ASP A 114 -22.17 3.52 3.92
N LEU A 115 -21.10 3.95 3.25
CA LEU A 115 -20.84 5.35 2.93
C LEU A 115 -21.54 5.79 1.62
N HIS A 116 -22.86 5.62 1.56
CA HIS A 116 -23.68 5.85 0.37
C HIS A 116 -23.66 7.31 -0.14
N GLN A 117 -23.37 8.27 0.74
CA GLN A 117 -23.25 9.70 0.41
C GLN A 117 -21.82 10.15 0.10
N LEU A 118 -20.84 9.24 0.13
CA LEU A 118 -19.44 9.62 -0.02
C LEU A 118 -19.19 10.20 -1.42
N LEU A 119 -18.70 11.43 -1.45
CA LEU A 119 -18.35 12.15 -2.68
C LEU A 119 -16.85 12.08 -2.94
N ARG A 120 -16.03 12.12 -1.88
CA ARG A 120 -14.56 12.17 -1.98
C ARG A 120 -13.91 11.22 -0.99
N LEU A 121 -13.05 10.36 -1.53
CA LEU A 121 -12.20 9.45 -0.78
C LEU A 121 -10.74 9.66 -1.20
N ASP A 122 -9.90 10.09 -0.27
CA ASP A 122 -8.46 10.25 -0.49
C ASP A 122 -7.69 9.21 0.31
N LEU A 123 -7.08 8.24 -0.38
CA LEU A 123 -6.23 7.17 0.15
C LEU A 123 -4.78 7.35 -0.34
N SER A 124 -4.41 8.53 -0.84
CA SER A 124 -3.09 8.75 -1.42
C SER A 124 -1.96 8.70 -0.39
N SER A 125 -0.75 8.39 -0.84
CA SER A 125 0.43 8.35 0.02
C SER A 125 0.27 7.35 1.18
N ASN A 126 -0.15 6.13 0.85
CA ASN A 126 -0.25 4.99 1.77
C ASN A 126 0.66 3.85 1.28
N HIS A 127 0.48 2.64 1.80
CA HIS A 127 1.26 1.45 1.45
C HIS A 127 0.39 0.36 0.80
N ILE A 128 -0.68 0.76 0.11
CA ILE A 128 -1.64 -0.18 -0.47
C ILE A 128 -0.98 -0.92 -1.63
N THR A 129 -0.97 -2.25 -1.57
CA THR A 129 -0.36 -3.12 -2.60
C THR A 129 -1.40 -3.69 -3.57
N GLU A 130 -2.64 -3.88 -3.10
CA GLU A 130 -3.74 -4.39 -3.90
C GLU A 130 -5.09 -3.83 -3.43
N ILE A 131 -6.05 -3.80 -4.35
CA ILE A 131 -7.46 -3.52 -4.05
C ILE A 131 -8.30 -4.68 -4.55
N GLN A 132 -8.99 -5.34 -3.62
CA GLN A 132 -9.88 -6.45 -3.93
C GLN A 132 -11.09 -5.96 -4.74
N PRO A 133 -11.55 -6.72 -5.76
CA PRO A 133 -12.78 -6.42 -6.46
C PRO A 133 -13.97 -6.22 -5.51
N GLY A 134 -14.73 -5.14 -5.71
CA GLY A 134 -15.85 -4.80 -4.83
C GLY A 134 -15.48 -4.02 -3.57
N THR A 135 -14.20 -3.68 -3.31
CA THR A 135 -13.82 -2.80 -2.18
C THR A 135 -14.55 -1.46 -2.21
N PHE A 136 -14.78 -0.92 -3.42
CA PHE A 136 -15.52 0.33 -3.65
C PHE A 136 -16.95 0.07 -4.16
N SER A 137 -17.47 -1.16 -3.99
CA SER A 137 -18.89 -1.41 -4.23
C SER A 137 -19.73 -0.61 -3.24
N ASN A 138 -20.93 -0.21 -3.66
CA ASN A 138 -21.87 0.56 -2.84
C ASN A 138 -21.45 1.99 -2.49
N LEU A 139 -20.62 2.61 -3.34
CA LEU A 139 -20.32 4.05 -3.29
C LEU A 139 -20.96 4.80 -4.48
N PRO A 140 -22.30 4.87 -4.58
CA PRO A 140 -23.00 5.36 -5.77
C PRO A 140 -22.77 6.85 -6.05
N SER A 141 -22.44 7.62 -5.02
CA SER A 141 -22.26 9.08 -5.09
C SER A 141 -20.79 9.49 -5.29
N LEU A 142 -19.86 8.53 -5.37
CA LEU A 142 -18.43 8.83 -5.38
C LEU A 142 -18.02 9.59 -6.64
N GLN A 143 -17.41 10.76 -6.46
CA GLN A 143 -16.97 11.64 -7.55
C GLN A 143 -15.44 11.67 -7.65
N THR A 144 -14.77 11.62 -6.49
CA THR A 144 -13.31 11.70 -6.42
C THR A 144 -12.75 10.52 -5.63
N LEU A 145 -11.86 9.77 -6.28
CA LEU A 145 -11.07 8.71 -5.67
C LEU A 145 -9.60 8.94 -5.96
N SER A 146 -8.79 9.01 -4.90
CA SER A 146 -7.34 9.12 -5.03
C SER A 146 -6.65 7.93 -4.38
N LEU A 147 -5.92 7.15 -5.19
CA LEU A 147 -5.04 6.05 -4.79
C LEU A 147 -3.58 6.34 -5.20
N ARG A 148 -3.27 7.62 -5.46
CA ARG A 148 -1.95 8.09 -5.88
C ARG A 148 -0.88 7.77 -4.82
N CYS A 149 0.38 7.58 -5.21
CA CYS A 149 1.48 7.37 -4.26
C CYS A 149 1.23 6.16 -3.34
N ASN A 150 0.83 5.03 -3.91
CA ASN A 150 0.71 3.76 -3.19
C ASN A 150 1.72 2.74 -3.75
N GLN A 151 1.57 1.46 -3.41
CA GLN A 151 2.50 0.39 -3.79
C GLN A 151 1.82 -0.64 -4.72
N MET A 152 0.78 -0.22 -5.44
CA MET A 152 0.07 -1.12 -6.33
C MET A 152 0.90 -1.45 -7.57
N THR A 153 1.05 -2.74 -7.86
CA THR A 153 1.79 -3.22 -9.02
C THR A 153 0.90 -3.60 -10.18
N THR A 154 -0.32 -4.06 -9.90
CA THR A 154 -1.29 -4.48 -10.92
C THR A 154 -2.72 -4.13 -10.50
N ILE A 155 -3.67 -4.22 -11.44
CA ILE A 155 -5.09 -4.03 -11.18
C ILE A 155 -5.83 -5.29 -11.61
N GLN A 156 -6.53 -5.91 -10.66
CA GLN A 156 -7.35 -7.08 -10.97
C GLN A 156 -8.57 -6.69 -11.83
N PRO A 157 -9.06 -7.60 -12.68
CA PRO A 157 -10.32 -7.39 -13.39
C PRO A 157 -11.46 -7.10 -12.41
N GLY A 158 -12.31 -6.13 -12.71
CA GLY A 158 -13.47 -5.81 -11.89
C GLY A 158 -13.20 -4.87 -10.70
N THR A 159 -11.93 -4.60 -10.32
CA THR A 159 -11.58 -3.70 -9.20
C THR A 159 -12.31 -2.36 -9.26
N PHE A 160 -12.47 -1.79 -10.46
CA PHE A 160 -13.11 -0.50 -10.69
C PHE A 160 -14.39 -0.57 -11.54
N GLN A 161 -15.00 -1.75 -11.69
CA GLN A 161 -16.13 -1.94 -12.62
C GLN A 161 -17.43 -1.26 -12.14
N ASN A 162 -17.68 -1.23 -10.84
CA ASN A 162 -18.90 -0.69 -10.24
C ASN A 162 -18.73 0.75 -9.72
N LEU A 163 -17.59 1.35 -10.01
CA LEU A 163 -17.37 2.75 -9.73
C LEU A 163 -18.36 3.58 -10.56
N PRO A 164 -19.10 4.55 -9.97
CA PRO A 164 -19.85 5.52 -10.76
C PRO A 164 -18.96 6.21 -11.79
N LYS A 165 -19.52 6.93 -12.76
CA LYS A 165 -18.69 7.75 -13.67
C LYS A 165 -18.02 8.84 -12.82
N HIS A 166 -16.76 8.62 -12.44
CA HIS A 166 -16.01 9.54 -11.57
C HIS A 166 -15.63 10.79 -12.33
N ASP A 167 -15.66 11.94 -11.65
CA ASP A 167 -15.11 13.17 -12.19
C ASP A 167 -13.58 13.13 -12.13
N ILE A 168 -13.02 12.59 -11.05
CA ILE A 168 -11.57 12.60 -10.78
C ILE A 168 -11.14 11.27 -10.16
N LEU A 169 -10.34 10.50 -10.90
CA LEU A 169 -9.62 9.33 -10.41
C LEU A 169 -8.11 9.58 -10.50
N SER A 170 -7.37 9.23 -9.46
CA SER A 170 -5.91 9.24 -9.50
C SER A 170 -5.31 7.88 -9.12
N LEU A 171 -4.56 7.27 -10.03
CA LEU A 171 -3.77 6.04 -9.79
C LEU A 171 -2.26 6.27 -10.03
N ARG A 172 -1.84 7.52 -10.19
CA ARG A 172 -0.45 7.87 -10.51
C ARG A 172 0.50 7.51 -9.38
N ASP A 173 1.79 7.49 -9.69
CA ASP A 173 2.87 7.28 -8.72
C ASP A 173 2.68 5.98 -7.93
N ASN A 174 2.38 4.90 -8.64
CA ASN A 174 2.36 3.53 -8.14
C ASN A 174 3.35 2.72 -8.99
N PRO A 175 3.99 1.67 -8.44
CA PRO A 175 5.00 0.87 -9.12
C PRO A 175 4.39 -0.13 -10.12
N TRP A 176 3.69 0.39 -11.11
CA TRP A 176 2.92 -0.40 -12.06
C TRP A 176 3.81 -1.34 -12.89
N GLN A 177 3.44 -2.62 -12.88
CA GLN A 177 4.04 -3.66 -13.68
C GLN A 177 3.17 -3.95 -14.90
N CYS A 178 3.59 -3.46 -16.05
CA CYS A 178 2.90 -3.57 -17.32
C CYS A 178 3.28 -4.88 -18.04
N ASP A 179 2.81 -5.97 -17.48
CA ASP A 179 2.98 -7.34 -17.97
C ASP A 179 1.63 -8.00 -18.31
N CYS A 180 1.63 -9.31 -18.52
CA CYS A 180 0.43 -10.06 -18.92
C CYS A 180 -0.75 -9.93 -17.94
N ARG A 181 -0.50 -9.68 -16.64
CA ARG A 181 -1.57 -9.51 -15.64
C ARG A 181 -2.42 -8.27 -15.90
N MET A 182 -1.84 -7.26 -16.54
CA MET A 182 -2.53 -6.02 -16.89
C MET A 182 -3.36 -6.12 -18.17
N VAL A 183 -3.31 -7.22 -18.92
CA VAL A 183 -4.01 -7.38 -20.21
C VAL A 183 -5.52 -7.19 -20.07
N ALA A 184 -6.13 -7.82 -19.06
CA ALA A 184 -7.57 -7.72 -18.84
C ALA A 184 -7.99 -6.29 -18.51
N PHE A 185 -7.26 -5.63 -17.61
CA PHE A 185 -7.48 -4.22 -17.28
C PHE A 185 -7.24 -3.30 -18.49
N ARG A 186 -6.18 -3.54 -19.27
CA ARG A 186 -5.85 -2.80 -20.51
C ARG A 186 -6.95 -2.89 -21.55
N LYS A 187 -7.63 -4.03 -21.66
CA LYS A 187 -8.82 -4.19 -22.53
C LYS A 187 -9.98 -3.37 -21.98
N TRP A 188 -10.30 -3.52 -20.70
CA TRP A 188 -11.41 -2.80 -20.05
C TRP A 188 -11.26 -1.28 -20.09
N MET A 189 -10.06 -0.74 -19.86
CA MET A 189 -9.82 0.71 -19.85
C MET A 189 -10.10 1.41 -21.18
N THR A 190 -10.17 0.67 -22.30
CA THR A 190 -10.56 1.25 -23.60
C THR A 190 -11.98 1.81 -23.59
N MET A 191 -12.85 1.24 -22.76
CA MET A 191 -14.23 1.67 -22.56
C MET A 191 -14.37 2.81 -21.53
N SER A 192 -13.30 3.12 -20.79
CA SER A 192 -13.31 4.02 -19.64
C SER A 192 -12.25 5.12 -19.77
N PRO A 193 -12.57 6.29 -20.37
CA PRO A 193 -11.59 7.35 -20.66
C PRO A 193 -10.86 7.89 -19.43
N LEU A 194 -11.47 7.77 -18.25
CA LEU A 194 -10.90 8.20 -16.95
C LEU A 194 -9.54 7.56 -16.63
N PHE A 195 -9.29 6.35 -17.12
CA PHE A 195 -8.09 5.59 -16.80
C PHE A 195 -6.95 5.79 -17.80
N LYS A 196 -7.21 6.44 -18.94
CA LYS A 196 -6.27 6.55 -20.06
C LYS A 196 -4.89 7.06 -19.63
N ASN A 197 -4.82 8.07 -18.75
CA ASN A 197 -3.56 8.74 -18.39
C ASN A 197 -3.14 8.50 -16.94
N GLN A 198 -3.58 7.40 -16.34
CA GLN A 198 -3.40 7.12 -14.91
C GLN A 198 -2.25 6.17 -14.61
N ILE A 199 -1.90 5.30 -15.57
CA ILE A 199 -0.93 4.22 -15.36
C ILE A 199 0.30 4.49 -16.21
N ILE A 200 1.39 4.85 -15.53
CA ILE A 200 2.73 4.96 -16.10
C ILE A 200 3.50 3.75 -15.60
N CYS A 201 3.99 2.93 -16.53
CA CYS A 201 4.67 1.68 -16.22
C CYS A 201 6.03 1.97 -15.56
N GLU A 202 6.31 1.30 -14.45
CA GLU A 202 7.64 1.29 -13.83
C GLU A 202 8.43 0.06 -14.28
N GLU A 203 7.76 -1.09 -14.39
CA GLU A 203 8.32 -2.34 -14.90
C GLU A 203 7.42 -2.96 -15.98
N PRO A 204 7.93 -3.89 -16.81
CA PRO A 204 9.35 -4.19 -16.98
C PRO A 204 10.12 -2.98 -17.54
N SER A 205 11.44 -2.95 -17.32
CA SER A 205 12.32 -1.84 -17.74
C SER A 205 12.14 -1.36 -19.19
N LYS A 206 11.76 -2.25 -20.12
CA LYS A 206 11.43 -1.91 -21.53
C LYS A 206 10.28 -0.90 -21.68
N PHE A 207 9.37 -0.84 -20.72
CA PHE A 207 8.20 0.04 -20.72
C PHE A 207 8.30 1.16 -19.70
N ARG A 208 9.43 1.27 -18.99
CA ARG A 208 9.59 2.26 -17.94
C ARG A 208 9.30 3.67 -18.44
N GLY A 209 8.39 4.37 -17.76
CA GLY A 209 7.94 5.72 -18.11
C GLY A 209 6.89 5.79 -19.22
N GLN A 210 6.55 4.67 -19.87
CA GLN A 210 5.50 4.64 -20.88
C GLN A 210 4.12 4.53 -20.24
N ASN A 211 3.11 5.07 -20.91
CA ASN A 211 1.73 4.91 -20.47
C ASN A 211 1.19 3.54 -20.91
N LEU A 212 0.49 2.84 -20.02
CA LEU A 212 -0.11 1.55 -20.32
C LEU A 212 -1.04 1.60 -21.56
N LYS A 213 -1.74 2.72 -21.80
CA LYS A 213 -2.62 2.86 -22.97
C LYS A 213 -1.86 2.79 -24.30
N ASP A 214 -0.59 3.17 -24.32
CA ASP A 214 0.20 3.29 -25.55
C ASP A 214 0.95 1.99 -25.87
N ILE A 215 0.93 1.01 -24.94
CA ILE A 215 1.53 -0.31 -25.13
C ILE A 215 0.53 -1.23 -25.84
N GLU A 216 1.00 -1.88 -26.92
CA GLU A 216 0.23 -2.90 -27.64
C GLU A 216 -0.04 -4.12 -26.75
N LEU A 217 -1.26 -4.65 -26.84
CA LEU A 217 -1.71 -5.78 -26.01
C LEU A 217 -0.80 -7.03 -26.14
N GLY A 218 -0.25 -7.29 -27.33
CA GLY A 218 0.64 -8.43 -27.57
C GLY A 218 2.00 -8.33 -26.86
N ASN A 219 2.41 -7.13 -26.45
CA ASN A 219 3.71 -6.90 -25.81
C ASN A 219 3.64 -7.01 -24.26
N LEU A 220 2.42 -7.06 -23.71
CA LEU A 220 2.12 -7.34 -22.30
C LEU A 220 2.21 -8.85 -22.06
N ILE A 221 3.44 -9.35 -21.92
CA ILE A 221 3.74 -10.76 -21.73
C ILE A 221 4.28 -11.03 -20.33
N CYS A 222 4.22 -12.29 -19.91
CA CYS A 222 4.93 -12.77 -18.74
C CYS A 222 5.91 -13.87 -19.17
N GLU A 223 7.06 -13.89 -18.52
CA GLU A 223 8.17 -14.78 -18.78
C GLU A 223 8.59 -15.45 -17.47
N LYS A 224 8.74 -16.78 -17.53
CA LYS A 224 9.28 -17.55 -16.41
C LYS A 224 10.69 -17.05 -16.06
N PRO A 225 11.05 -16.97 -14.77
CA PRO A 225 12.37 -16.51 -14.39
C PRO A 225 13.48 -17.41 -14.94
N LYS A 226 14.60 -16.80 -15.27
CA LYS A 226 15.84 -17.49 -15.66
C LYS A 226 16.99 -16.82 -14.94
N ILE A 227 17.79 -17.61 -14.22
CA ILE A 227 19.04 -17.11 -13.66
C ILE A 227 20.05 -16.96 -14.80
N VAL A 228 20.46 -15.72 -15.01
CA VAL A 228 21.42 -15.33 -16.05
C VAL A 228 22.85 -15.54 -15.56
N ASP A 229 23.08 -15.31 -14.27
CA ASP A 229 24.42 -15.35 -13.68
C ASP A 229 24.32 -15.57 -12.16
N PHE A 230 25.12 -16.49 -11.63
CA PHE A 230 25.27 -16.68 -10.19
C PHE A 230 26.73 -16.96 -9.85
N GLN A 231 27.39 -15.96 -9.27
CA GLN A 231 28.84 -15.99 -9.07
C GLN A 231 29.29 -15.25 -7.82
N ARG A 232 30.55 -15.46 -7.43
CA ARG A 232 31.23 -14.73 -6.35
C ARG A 232 31.54 -13.30 -6.82
N GLY A 233 31.08 -12.31 -6.08
CA GLY A 233 31.39 -10.91 -6.28
C GLY A 233 32.76 -10.52 -5.74
N ARG A 234 33.23 -9.32 -6.10
CA ARG A 234 34.48 -8.75 -5.55
C ARG A 234 34.29 -8.41 -4.07
N ALA A 235 35.27 -8.79 -3.23
CA ALA A 235 35.31 -8.39 -1.84
C ALA A 235 35.61 -6.89 -1.72
N MET A 236 34.88 -6.18 -0.86
CA MET A 236 35.19 -4.79 -0.51
C MET A 236 36.46 -4.77 0.37
N LEU A 237 37.43 -3.93 0.02
CA LEU A 237 38.68 -3.78 0.75
C LEU A 237 38.40 -3.54 2.25
N GLY A 238 38.90 -4.42 3.12
CA GLY A 238 38.84 -4.26 4.58
C GLY A 238 37.65 -4.93 5.31
N ARG A 239 36.76 -5.67 4.65
CA ARG A 239 35.70 -6.47 5.32
C ARG A 239 35.83 -7.96 4.99
N LYS A 240 35.91 -8.83 6.01
CA LYS A 240 35.77 -10.29 5.89
C LYS A 240 34.30 -10.65 5.65
N ALA A 241 33.82 -10.46 4.42
CA ALA A 241 32.47 -10.82 4.01
C ALA A 241 32.48 -11.51 2.64
N LEU A 242 31.58 -12.48 2.47
CA LEU A 242 31.36 -13.16 1.20
C LEU A 242 30.30 -12.39 0.44
N HIS A 243 30.66 -11.93 -0.75
CA HIS A 243 29.75 -11.27 -1.68
C HIS A 243 29.38 -12.26 -2.78
N LEU A 244 28.09 -12.52 -2.95
CA LEU A 244 27.56 -13.28 -4.08
C LEU A 244 26.63 -12.38 -4.90
N ILE A 245 26.55 -12.65 -6.19
CA ILE A 245 25.71 -11.91 -7.13
C ILE A 245 24.85 -12.93 -7.84
N CYS A 246 23.52 -12.83 -7.68
CA CYS A 246 22.56 -13.60 -8.46
C CYS A 246 21.74 -12.67 -9.34
N LYS A 247 21.93 -12.75 -10.65
CA LYS A 247 21.14 -12.00 -11.64
C LYS A 247 20.13 -12.94 -12.29
N ALA A 248 18.87 -12.54 -12.28
CA ALA A 248 17.82 -13.25 -12.98
C ALA A 248 17.07 -12.31 -13.92
N SER A 249 16.62 -12.86 -15.05
CA SER A 249 15.62 -12.25 -15.92
C SER A 249 14.26 -12.88 -15.65
N GLY A 250 13.19 -12.22 -16.08
CA GLY A 250 11.82 -12.70 -15.93
C GLY A 250 10.84 -11.54 -15.96
N ILE A 251 9.60 -11.82 -16.32
CA ILE A 251 8.52 -10.83 -16.31
C ILE A 251 7.29 -11.50 -15.67
N PRO A 252 6.79 -11.04 -14.51
CA PRO A 252 7.30 -9.98 -13.64
C PRO A 252 8.76 -10.16 -13.23
N THR A 253 9.42 -9.06 -12.85
CA THR A 253 10.74 -9.10 -12.21
C THR A 253 10.71 -10.10 -11.05
N PRO A 254 11.56 -11.13 -11.07
CA PRO A 254 11.51 -12.20 -10.09
C PRO A 254 12.03 -11.77 -8.72
N ASP A 255 11.41 -12.30 -7.66
CA ASP A 255 11.93 -12.24 -6.31
C ASP A 255 13.13 -13.19 -6.18
N ILE A 256 14.19 -12.71 -5.55
CA ILE A 256 15.43 -13.46 -5.35
C ILE A 256 15.50 -13.97 -3.91
N SER A 257 15.80 -15.26 -3.76
CA SER A 257 16.13 -15.89 -2.48
C SER A 257 17.37 -16.76 -2.61
N VAL A 258 18.01 -17.03 -1.48
CA VAL A 258 19.21 -17.88 -1.43
C VAL A 258 19.09 -18.91 -0.32
N THR A 259 19.42 -20.15 -0.61
CA THR A 259 19.63 -21.21 0.37
C THR A 259 21.12 -21.29 0.69
N LEU A 260 21.47 -21.18 1.97
CA LEU A 260 22.83 -21.29 2.50
C LEU A 260 23.27 -22.76 2.56
N PRO A 261 24.58 -23.07 2.69
CA PRO A 261 25.08 -24.42 2.89
C PRO A 261 24.46 -25.14 4.10
N SER A 262 24.05 -24.38 5.12
CA SER A 262 23.32 -24.89 6.30
C SER A 262 21.89 -25.36 6.01
N GLY A 263 21.36 -25.10 4.81
CA GLY A 263 19.97 -25.35 4.43
C GLY A 263 19.01 -24.20 4.80
N GLN A 264 19.49 -23.14 5.45
CA GLN A 264 18.66 -21.98 5.79
C GLN A 264 18.39 -21.11 4.56
N ASN A 265 17.13 -20.70 4.39
CA ASN A 265 16.71 -19.78 3.34
C ASN A 265 16.79 -18.33 3.82
N ALA A 266 17.26 -17.44 2.94
CA ALA A 266 17.25 -15.99 3.12
C ALA A 266 16.60 -15.32 1.91
N THR A 267 15.71 -14.36 2.16
CA THR A 267 14.99 -13.58 1.15
C THR A 267 15.46 -12.14 1.12
N VAL A 268 15.05 -11.40 0.09
CA VAL A 268 15.05 -9.92 0.12
C VAL A 268 14.36 -9.49 1.42
N GLU A 269 14.97 -8.57 2.16
CA GLU A 269 14.58 -8.14 3.53
C GLU A 269 15.13 -8.98 4.71
N SER A 270 15.98 -9.98 4.45
CA SER A 270 16.72 -10.62 5.54
C SER A 270 17.71 -9.63 6.18
N TYR A 271 17.60 -9.46 7.50
CA TYR A 271 18.50 -8.64 8.32
C TYR A 271 19.46 -9.52 9.14
N GLY A 272 20.61 -8.96 9.51
CA GLY A 272 21.62 -9.65 10.32
C GLY A 272 22.82 -10.13 9.51
N ARG A 273 23.25 -11.39 9.74
CA ARG A 273 24.48 -11.94 9.15
C ARG A 273 24.40 -12.11 7.63
N VAL A 274 23.22 -12.43 7.12
CA VAL A 274 22.94 -12.55 5.68
C VAL A 274 22.01 -11.45 5.24
N THR A 275 22.39 -10.75 4.17
CA THR A 275 21.57 -9.71 3.55
C THR A 275 21.38 -10.03 2.07
N VAL A 276 20.14 -10.08 1.61
CA VAL A 276 19.78 -10.20 0.20
C VAL A 276 19.15 -8.89 -0.24
N ASN A 277 19.72 -8.27 -1.27
CA ASN A 277 19.27 -7.00 -1.80
C ASN A 277 18.35 -7.19 -3.02
N LYS A 278 17.45 -6.22 -3.27
CA LYS A 278 16.56 -6.20 -4.45
C LYS A 278 17.28 -6.29 -5.80
N ASN A 279 18.55 -5.88 -5.85
CA ASN A 279 19.39 -5.97 -7.05
C ASN A 279 20.07 -7.35 -7.24
N GLY A 280 19.76 -8.34 -6.40
CA GLY A 280 20.35 -9.67 -6.46
C GLY A 280 21.71 -9.81 -5.78
N SER A 281 22.21 -8.77 -5.11
CA SER A 281 23.44 -8.85 -4.29
C SER A 281 23.16 -9.52 -2.95
N ILE A 282 23.94 -10.54 -2.65
CA ILE A 282 23.88 -11.32 -1.41
C ILE A 282 25.18 -11.09 -0.64
N ILE A 283 25.07 -10.77 0.65
CA ILE A 283 26.21 -10.50 1.53
C ILE A 283 26.11 -11.40 2.76
N VAL A 284 27.13 -12.22 2.99
CA VAL A 284 27.29 -13.02 4.20
C VAL A 284 28.44 -12.45 5.02
N ARG A 285 28.17 -12.05 6.25
CA ARG A 285 29.15 -11.47 7.20
C ARG A 285 29.64 -12.52 8.20
N ASP A 286 30.67 -12.17 8.97
CA ASP A 286 31.18 -12.96 10.10
C ASP A 286 31.49 -14.41 9.72
N LEU A 287 32.21 -14.59 8.62
CA LEU A 287 32.45 -15.89 7.98
C LEU A 287 33.17 -16.90 8.88
N THR A 288 32.77 -18.17 8.78
CA THR A 288 33.36 -19.34 9.45
C THR A 288 33.62 -20.45 8.44
N GLU A 289 34.38 -21.50 8.81
CA GLU A 289 34.61 -22.65 7.91
C GLU A 289 33.31 -23.37 7.51
N ASN A 290 32.27 -23.29 8.35
CA ASN A 290 30.94 -23.86 8.07
C ASN A 290 30.18 -23.14 6.94
N ASP A 291 30.70 -22.01 6.47
CA ASP A 291 30.13 -21.27 5.35
C ASP A 291 30.69 -21.73 3.99
N SER A 292 31.69 -22.60 4.00
CA SER A 292 32.10 -23.32 2.81
C SER A 292 31.03 -24.34 2.43
N GLY A 293 30.63 -24.35 1.15
CA GLY A 293 29.64 -25.31 0.64
C GLY A 293 28.81 -24.76 -0.52
N SER A 294 27.69 -25.43 -0.77
CA SER A 294 26.80 -25.14 -1.90
C SER A 294 25.76 -24.09 -1.51
N TYR A 295 25.80 -22.94 -2.19
CA TYR A 295 24.76 -21.94 -2.14
C TYR A 295 23.80 -22.16 -3.31
N VAL A 296 22.49 -21.99 -3.10
CA VAL A 296 21.48 -22.09 -4.16
C VAL A 296 20.75 -20.77 -4.29
N CYS A 297 20.93 -20.07 -5.41
CA CYS A 297 20.07 -18.94 -5.74
C CYS A 297 18.78 -19.43 -6.37
N ILE A 298 17.65 -18.86 -5.96
CA ILE A 298 16.32 -19.14 -6.50
C ILE A 298 15.70 -17.82 -6.95
N ALA A 299 15.25 -17.77 -8.19
CA ALA A 299 14.50 -16.65 -8.76
C ALA A 299 13.07 -17.11 -9.06
N ALA A 300 12.07 -16.42 -8.50
CA ALA A 300 10.66 -16.80 -8.61
C ALA A 300 9.76 -15.63 -8.99
N ASN A 301 8.77 -15.87 -9.84
CA ASN A 301 7.63 -14.98 -10.05
C ASN A 301 6.35 -15.84 -10.17
N HIS A 302 5.19 -15.22 -10.44
CA HIS A 302 3.93 -15.97 -10.51
C HIS A 302 3.86 -17.01 -11.65
N VAL A 303 4.75 -16.95 -12.64
CA VAL A 303 4.80 -17.90 -13.77
C VAL A 303 5.58 -19.16 -13.37
N GLY A 304 6.53 -19.04 -12.44
CA GLY A 304 7.29 -20.16 -11.91
C GLY A 304 8.63 -19.72 -11.33
N SER A 305 9.53 -20.68 -11.14
CA SER A 305 10.86 -20.45 -10.57
C SER A 305 11.98 -21.10 -11.38
N SER A 306 13.20 -20.59 -11.16
CA SER A 306 14.46 -21.19 -11.61
C SER A 306 15.48 -21.13 -10.48
N PHE A 307 16.48 -22.00 -10.52
CA PHE A 307 17.54 -22.04 -9.52
C PHE A 307 18.91 -22.29 -10.16
N ALA A 308 19.95 -21.86 -9.46
CA ALA A 308 21.35 -22.08 -9.82
C ALA A 308 22.17 -22.31 -8.56
N THR A 309 23.14 -23.20 -8.63
CA THR A 309 23.99 -23.57 -7.50
C THR A 309 25.40 -23.04 -7.71
N LEU A 310 26.01 -22.53 -6.64
CA LEU A 310 27.40 -22.08 -6.61
C LEU A 310 28.09 -22.68 -5.40
N SER A 311 29.16 -23.44 -5.64
CA SER A 311 30.03 -23.93 -4.58
C SER A 311 31.04 -22.85 -4.21
N VAL A 312 31.18 -22.58 -2.91
CA VAL A 312 32.09 -21.57 -2.37
C VAL A 312 32.98 -22.19 -1.31
N GLU A 313 34.27 -21.89 -1.37
CA GLU A 313 35.25 -22.17 -0.31
C GLU A 313 35.75 -20.84 0.28
N ILE A 314 35.88 -20.80 1.61
CA ILE A 314 36.21 -19.61 2.40
C ILE A 314 37.64 -19.67 2.92
#